data_AF-A0A2V8MPN1-F1
#
_entry.id   AF-A0A2V8MPN1-F1
#
_cell.length_a   1.000
_cell.length_b   1.000
_cell.length_c   1.000
_cell.angle_alpha   90.00
_cell.angle_beta   90.00
_cell.angle_gamma   90.00
#
_symmetry.space_group_name_H-M   'P 1'
#
loop_
_entity.id
_entity.type
_entity.pdbx_description
1 polymer ?
#
loop_
_entity_poly.entity_id
_entity_poly.type
_entity_poly.pdbx_seq_one_letter_code
_entity_poly.pdbx_strand_id
1 'polypeptide(L)'
;EAADAIVNLAGQSVNCRYTAENRRVITESRLKSTKVVGDAIAQAWTPPRVWLQASTATIYAHTYDAANDEATGIIGGAEANAPDTWRFSIQVATAWE
;
A
#
# COMPACT_ATOMS: atom_id res chain seq x y z
N GLU A 1 -7.88 -26.65 -6.33
CA GLU A 1 -8.23 -25.48 -7.16
C GLU A 1 -6.95 -24.83 -7.66
N ALA A 2 -6.99 -24.16 -8.81
CA ALA A 2 -5.86 -23.40 -9.35
C ALA A 2 -6.41 -22.06 -9.87
N ALA A 3 -5.74 -20.95 -9.52
CA ALA A 3 -6.09 -19.62 -9.99
C ALA A 3 -5.05 -19.17 -11.02
N ASP A 4 -5.49 -18.59 -12.14
CA ASP A 4 -4.58 -18.02 -13.14
C ASP A 4 -3.96 -16.70 -12.68
N ALA A 5 -4.70 -15.94 -11.86
CA ALA A 5 -4.32 -14.63 -11.36
C ALA A 5 -4.85 -14.40 -9.93
N ILE A 6 -4.15 -13.56 -9.18
CA ILE A 6 -4.62 -13.02 -7.89
C ILE A 6 -4.64 -11.49 -7.98
N VAL A 7 -5.73 -10.90 -7.50
CA VAL A 7 -5.87 -9.45 -7.34
C VAL A 7 -6.12 -9.15 -5.87
N ASN A 8 -5.16 -8.51 -5.19
CA ASN A 8 -5.30 -8.11 -3.80
C ASN A 8 -5.74 -6.64 -3.70
N LEU A 9 -7.02 -6.44 -3.39
CA LEU A 9 -7.62 -5.13 -3.11
C LEU A 9 -7.95 -4.96 -1.61
N ALA A 10 -7.52 -5.89 -0.76
CA ALA A 10 -7.91 -5.91 0.64
C ALA A 10 -7.21 -4.79 1.43
N GLY A 11 -8.01 -3.96 2.11
CA GLY A 11 -7.52 -2.92 2.99
C GLY A 11 -8.67 -2.20 3.68
N GLN A 12 -8.44 -1.79 4.93
CA GLN A 12 -9.40 -0.97 5.67
C GLN A 12 -9.61 0.38 4.95
N SER A 13 -10.86 0.83 4.89
CA SER A 13 -11.18 2.16 4.37
C SER A 13 -10.48 3.24 5.19
N VAL A 14 -9.85 4.18 4.49
CA VAL A 14 -9.16 5.32 5.10
C VAL A 14 -10.12 6.47 5.46
N ASN A 15 -11.40 6.36 5.13
CA ASN A 15 -12.42 7.35 5.44
C ASN A 15 -12.87 7.25 6.91
N CYS A 16 -11.97 7.59 7.83
CA CYS A 16 -12.22 7.59 9.26
C CYS A 16 -11.31 8.61 9.97
N ARG A 17 -11.57 8.86 11.26
CA ARG A 17 -10.67 9.68 12.08
C ARG A 17 -9.40 8.90 12.41
N TYR A 18 -8.23 9.51 12.28
CA TYR A 18 -6.93 8.84 12.47
C TYR A 18 -6.52 8.74 13.95
N THR A 19 -7.33 8.02 14.73
CA THR A 19 -6.96 7.56 16.07
C THR A 19 -5.85 6.52 15.99
N ALA A 20 -5.14 6.27 17.10
CA ALA A 20 -4.09 5.25 17.15
C ALA A 20 -4.59 3.86 16.69
N GLU A 21 -5.79 3.47 17.13
CA GLU A 21 -6.40 2.21 16.72
C GLU A 21 -6.71 2.16 15.23
N ASN A 22 -7.32 3.21 14.67
CA ASN A 22 -7.63 3.24 13.24
C ASN A 22 -6.36 3.23 12.38
N ARG A 23 -5.30 3.94 12.82
CA ARG A 23 -4.00 3.90 12.13
C ARG A 23 -3.44 2.49 12.10
N ARG A 24 -3.47 1.79 13.24
CA ARG A 24 -3.03 0.39 13.33
C ARG A 24 -3.82 -0.52 12.38
N VAL A 25 -5.15 -0.43 12.38
CA VAL A 25 -6.01 -1.25 11.50
C VAL A 25 -5.76 -0.94 10.02
N ILE A 26 -5.60 0.35 9.66
CA ILE A 26 -5.28 0.77 8.29
C ILE A 26 -3.98 0.12 7.80
N THR A 27 -2.93 0.16 8.62
CA THR A 27 -1.63 -0.45 8.30
C THR A 27 -1.74 -1.97 8.24
N GLU A 28 -2.24 -2.60 9.30
CA GLU A 28 -2.24 -4.06 9.44
C GLU A 28 -3.12 -4.75 8.39
N SER A 29 -4.26 -4.17 8.04
CA SER A 29 -5.17 -4.75 7.03
C SER A 29 -4.51 -4.91 5.64
N ARG A 30 -3.47 -4.13 5.34
CA ARG A 30 -2.73 -4.16 4.07
C ARG A 30 -1.48 -5.02 4.15
N LEU A 31 -0.72 -4.90 5.25
CA LEU A 31 0.47 -5.73 5.46
C LEU A 31 0.10 -7.20 5.61
N LYS A 32 -0.92 -7.52 6.41
CA LYS A 32 -1.31 -8.91 6.64
C LYS A 32 -1.92 -9.55 5.40
N SER A 33 -2.76 -8.82 4.65
CA SER A 33 -3.36 -9.37 3.43
C SER A 33 -2.29 -9.66 2.38
N THR A 34 -1.39 -8.71 2.15
CA THR A 34 -0.26 -8.85 1.21
C THR A 34 0.64 -10.01 1.62
N LYS A 35 0.99 -10.10 2.91
CA LYS A 35 1.79 -11.22 3.43
C LYS A 35 1.10 -12.58 3.23
N VAL A 36 -0.17 -12.72 3.63
CA VAL A 36 -0.89 -13.99 3.51
C VAL A 36 -1.04 -14.41 2.05
N VAL A 37 -1.30 -13.47 1.14
CA VAL A 37 -1.35 -13.76 -0.30
C VAL A 37 0.02 -14.24 -0.81
N GLY A 38 1.10 -13.53 -0.47
CA GLY A 38 2.46 -13.93 -0.86
C GLY A 38 2.85 -15.31 -0.32
N ASP A 39 2.58 -15.56 0.97
CA ASP A 39 2.83 -16.85 1.62
C ASP A 39 2.03 -17.99 0.94
N ALA A 40 0.77 -17.73 0.55
CA ALA A 40 -0.07 -18.71 -0.13
C ALA A 40 0.41 -19.02 -1.56
N ILE A 41 0.83 -17.99 -2.32
CA ILE A 41 1.42 -18.16 -3.65
C ILE A 41 2.69 -19.00 -3.56
N ALA A 42 3.56 -18.71 -2.59
CA ALA A 42 4.83 -19.42 -2.40
C ALA A 42 4.64 -20.90 -2.02
N GLN A 43 3.54 -21.24 -1.35
CA GLN A 43 3.20 -22.61 -0.94
C GLN A 43 2.32 -23.36 -1.95
N ALA A 44 1.85 -22.68 -2.99
CA ALA A 44 0.96 -23.29 -3.97
C ALA A 44 1.72 -24.30 -4.85
N TRP A 45 1.14 -25.50 -5.02
CA TRP A 45 1.66 -26.49 -5.97
C TRP A 45 1.67 -25.97 -7.41
N THR A 46 0.63 -25.20 -7.76
CA THR A 46 0.50 -24.51 -9.04
C THR A 46 0.29 -23.02 -8.76
N PRO A 47 1.35 -22.20 -8.68
CA PRO A 47 1.22 -20.77 -8.38
C PRO A 47 0.53 -20.02 -9.54
N PRO A 48 -0.22 -18.94 -9.25
CA PRO A 48 -0.82 -18.11 -10.28
C PRO A 48 0.27 -17.46 -11.15
N ARG A 49 -0.07 -17.15 -12.40
CA ARG A 49 0.87 -16.54 -13.35
C ARG A 49 1.13 -15.07 -13.06
N VAL A 50 0.22 -14.41 -12.34
CA VAL A 50 0.30 -12.99 -12.03
C VAL A 50 -0.34 -12.70 -10.67
N TRP A 51 0.29 -11.78 -9.94
CA TRP A 51 -0.25 -11.17 -8.75
C TRP A 51 -0.29 -9.65 -8.95
N LEU A 52 -1.50 -9.09 -8.88
CA LEU A 52 -1.74 -7.65 -8.89
C LEU A 52 -2.07 -7.20 -7.46
N GLN A 53 -1.32 -6.22 -6.97
CA GLN A 53 -1.54 -5.60 -5.66
C GLN A 53 -1.96 -4.15 -5.88
N ALA A 54 -3.07 -3.73 -5.26
CA ALA A 54 -3.49 -2.33 -5.28
C ALA A 54 -2.70 -1.45 -4.29
N SER A 55 -1.90 -0.53 -4.84
CA SER A 55 -1.20 0.52 -4.09
C SER A 55 -1.98 1.85 -4.09
N THR A 56 -1.29 2.97 -3.89
CA THR A 56 -1.88 4.32 -3.87
C THR A 56 -0.88 5.37 -4.34
N ALA A 57 -1.37 6.37 -5.09
CA ALA A 57 -0.57 7.54 -5.48
C ALA A 57 -0.09 8.37 -4.27
N THR A 58 -0.68 8.17 -3.09
CA THR A 58 -0.28 8.83 -1.84
C THR A 58 1.16 8.52 -1.42
N ILE A 59 1.81 7.50 -2.00
CA ILE A 59 3.23 7.22 -1.75
C ILE A 59 4.14 8.35 -2.24
N TYR A 60 3.71 9.09 -3.27
CA TYR A 60 4.49 10.17 -3.84
C TYR A 60 4.34 11.47 -3.06
N ALA A 61 5.39 12.30 -3.14
CA ALA A 61 5.44 13.62 -2.56
C ALA A 61 4.33 14.50 -3.13
N HIS A 62 3.73 15.31 -2.25
CA HIS A 62 2.77 16.30 -2.69
C HIS A 62 3.50 17.46 -3.38
N THR A 63 3.30 17.61 -4.69
CA THR A 63 3.89 18.68 -5.48
C THR A 63 2.86 19.28 -6.44
N TYR A 64 3.07 20.55 -6.79
CA TYR A 64 2.35 21.25 -7.86
C TYR A 64 3.17 21.35 -9.15
N ASP A 65 4.40 20.83 -9.16
CA ASP A 65 5.32 20.86 -10.28
C ASP A 65 5.02 19.74 -11.29
N ALA A 66 6.03 18.92 -11.62
CA ALA A 66 5.88 17.79 -12.53
C ALA A 66 4.98 16.70 -11.93
N ALA A 67 4.24 16.01 -12.80
CA ALA A 67 3.51 14.81 -12.42
C ALA A 67 4.49 13.70 -11.98
N ASN A 68 4.09 12.92 -10.97
CA ASN A 68 4.83 11.74 -10.58
C ASN A 68 4.61 10.60 -11.58
N ASP A 69 5.65 9.80 -11.80
CA ASP A 69 5.62 8.53 -12.52
C ASP A 69 6.43 7.47 -11.76
N GLU A 70 6.39 6.23 -12.24
CA GLU A 70 7.07 5.09 -11.59
C GLU A 70 8.60 5.13 -11.71
N ALA A 71 9.18 5.95 -12.60
CA ALA A 71 10.61 5.97 -12.88
C ALA A 71 11.36 7.12 -12.18
N THR A 72 10.71 8.25 -12.03
CA THR A 72 11.30 9.54 -11.61
C THR A 72 10.47 10.24 -10.53
N GLY A 73 9.29 9.71 -10.19
CA GLY A 73 8.45 10.23 -9.12
C GLY A 73 9.20 10.30 -7.79
N ILE A 74 8.87 11.31 -7.00
CA ILE A 74 9.53 11.55 -5.71
C ILE A 74 8.69 10.89 -4.63
N ILE A 75 9.25 9.98 -3.85
CA ILE A 75 8.57 9.40 -2.68
C ILE A 75 8.44 10.48 -1.60
N GLY A 76 7.23 10.61 -1.05
CA GLY A 76 6.92 11.63 -0.04
C GLY A 76 7.48 11.29 1.34
N GLY A 77 7.21 12.17 2.31
CA GLY A 77 7.44 11.95 3.75
C GLY A 77 8.56 12.80 4.32
N ALA A 78 9.46 13.30 3.47
CA ALA A 78 10.57 14.17 3.83
C ALA A 78 10.22 15.67 3.80
N GLU A 79 9.00 16.04 3.44
CA GLU A 79 8.59 17.44 3.34
C GLU A 79 8.53 18.07 4.74
N ALA A 80 9.22 19.21 4.90
CA ALA A 80 9.41 19.86 6.20
C ALA A 80 8.09 20.16 6.91
N ASN A 81 7.08 20.57 6.15
CA ASN A 81 5.78 21.04 6.67
C ASN A 81 4.62 20.09 6.35
N ALA A 82 4.89 18.83 5.97
CA ALA A 82 3.82 17.87 5.74
C ALA A 82 3.00 17.62 7.02
N PRO A 83 1.65 17.66 6.95
CA PRO A 83 0.79 17.22 8.04
C PRO A 83 1.12 15.80 8.50
N ASP A 84 0.98 15.52 9.79
CA ASP A 84 1.17 14.18 10.36
C ASP A 84 0.33 13.11 9.65
N THR A 85 -0.90 13.46 9.26
CA THR A 85 -1.80 12.55 8.55
C THR A 85 -1.24 12.14 7.19
N TRP A 86 -0.53 13.02 6.50
CA TRP A 86 0.10 12.72 5.20
C TRP A 86 1.31 11.81 5.40
N ARG A 87 2.18 12.12 6.37
CA ARG A 87 3.31 11.26 6.72
C ARG A 87 2.87 9.85 7.06
N PHE A 88 1.78 9.71 7.81
CA PHE A 88 1.21 8.40 8.10
C PHE A 88 0.72 7.67 6.85
N SER A 89 -0.01 8.33 5.95
CA SER A 89 -0.47 7.69 4.71
C SER A 89 0.68 7.24 3.82
N ILE A 90 1.78 8.01 3.77
CA ILE A 90 3.01 7.66 3.05
C ILE A 90 3.69 6.46 3.71
N GLN A 91 3.88 6.47 5.04
CA GLN A 91 4.45 5.34 5.80
C GLN A 91 3.66 4.05 5.59
N VAL A 92 2.33 4.18 5.59
CA VAL A 92 1.39 3.10 5.30
C VAL A 92 1.72 2.54 3.92
N ALA A 93 1.74 3.38 2.87
CA ALA A 93 2.06 2.96 1.50
C ALA A 93 3.44 2.30 1.38
N THR A 94 4.48 2.93 1.91
CA THR A 94 5.86 2.41 1.84
C THR A 94 6.05 1.10 2.60
N ALA A 95 5.22 0.78 3.60
CA ALA A 95 5.42 -0.41 4.41
C ALA A 95 5.03 -1.73 3.70
N TRP A 96 4.19 -1.70 2.67
CA TRP A 96 3.79 -2.92 1.93
C TRP A 96 4.35 -3.02 0.52
N GLU A 97 5.04 -1.99 0.03
CA GLU A 97 5.91 -2.08 -1.16
C GLU A 97 7.20 -2.82 -0.81
#